data_AF-A0A9D7Y622-F1
#
_entry.id   AF-A0A9D7Y622-F1
#
_cell.length_a   1.000
_cell.length_b   1.000
_cell.length_c   1.000
_cell.angle_alpha   90.00
_cell.angle_beta   90.00
_cell.angle_gamma   90.00
#
_symmetry.space_group_name_H-M   'P 1'
#
loop_
_entity.id
_entity.type
_entity.pdbx_description
1 polymer ?
#
loop_
_entity_poly.entity_id
_entity_poly.type
_entity_poly.pdbx_seq_one_letter_code
_entity_poly.pdbx_strand_id
1 'polypeptide(L)'
;MLKKYFILVIFIAAANFLVAQPNSFKIITQDVTNFWDAVDILKAGDDTTQIFQTRVIDKASDEFKVFIKKWKIKASNYAYQIKHYPKFYNTLRAQSYKLIHSQDSIKEIVKRFQSLYPNFKTADICVGFGNFSTGGNISTEGNKNLVYIGLEYHGLDSTTVTKELPISTQDYVSRSNFFRTIIHELVHIQQRTHGNKVIKL
;
A
#
# COMPACT_ATOMS: atom_id res chain seq x y z
N MET A 1 16.64 2.87 -57.32
CA MET A 1 17.36 3.25 -56.07
C MET A 1 16.52 4.00 -55.04
N LEU A 2 15.45 4.73 -55.42
CA LEU A 2 14.56 5.44 -54.47
C LEU A 2 13.78 4.54 -53.49
N LYS A 3 13.42 3.30 -53.88
CA LYS A 3 12.66 2.37 -53.01
C LYS A 3 13.42 1.88 -51.76
N LYS A 4 14.76 1.83 -51.79
CA LYS A 4 15.58 1.36 -50.64
C LYS A 4 15.63 2.40 -49.51
N TYR A 5 15.61 3.69 -49.85
CA TYR A 5 15.62 4.77 -48.87
C TYR A 5 14.25 5.02 -48.24
N PHE A 6 13.16 4.71 -48.97
CA PHE A 6 11.80 4.84 -48.44
C PHE A 6 11.52 3.87 -47.28
N ILE A 7 12.07 2.65 -47.34
CA ILE A 7 11.94 1.64 -46.27
C ILE A 7 12.75 2.03 -45.03
N LEU A 8 13.91 2.70 -45.21
CA LEU A 8 14.76 3.16 -44.10
C LEU A 8 14.10 4.30 -43.30
N VAL A 9 13.38 5.21 -43.98
CA VAL A 9 12.65 6.31 -43.33
C VAL A 9 11.44 5.80 -42.53
N ILE A 10 10.75 4.75 -43.01
CA ILE A 10 9.65 4.12 -42.28
C ILE A 10 10.15 3.40 -41.01
N PHE A 11 11.33 2.80 -41.04
CA PHE A 11 11.91 2.12 -39.87
C PHE A 11 12.36 3.10 -38.77
N ILE A 12 12.87 4.28 -39.14
CA ILE A 12 13.26 5.32 -38.18
C ILE A 12 12.03 6.05 -37.60
N ALA A 13 10.95 6.18 -38.38
CA ALA A 13 9.69 6.74 -37.89
C ALA A 13 8.94 5.80 -36.93
N ALA A 14 9.01 4.47 -37.15
CA ALA A 14 8.38 3.48 -36.26
C ALA A 14 9.09 3.33 -34.91
N ALA A 15 10.38 3.65 -34.81
CA ALA A 15 11.14 3.55 -33.57
C ALA A 15 10.76 4.60 -32.51
N ASN A 16 10.09 5.70 -32.91
CA ASN A 16 9.66 6.76 -32.00
C ASN A 16 8.23 6.56 -31.45
N PHE A 17 7.52 5.50 -31.86
CA PHE A 17 6.19 5.16 -31.32
C PHE A 17 6.23 4.08 -30.23
N LEU A 18 7.40 3.80 -29.66
CA LEU A 18 7.49 3.27 -28.29
C LEU A 18 7.18 4.42 -27.33
N VAL A 19 5.93 4.89 -27.34
CA VAL A 19 5.36 5.60 -26.22
C VAL A 19 5.50 4.64 -25.05
N ALA A 20 6.39 4.97 -24.11
CA ALA A 20 6.48 4.27 -22.85
C ALA A 20 5.05 4.16 -22.31
N GLN A 21 4.53 2.93 -22.23
CA GLN A 21 3.23 2.68 -21.61
C GLN A 21 3.28 3.41 -20.27
N PRO A 22 2.34 4.33 -19.98
CA PRO A 22 2.35 5.02 -18.70
C PRO A 22 2.38 3.93 -17.65
N ASN A 23 3.46 3.89 -16.87
CA ASN A 23 3.75 2.86 -15.88
C ASN A 23 2.49 2.63 -15.04
N SER A 24 1.67 1.65 -15.43
CA SER A 24 0.37 1.44 -14.85
C SER A 24 0.58 0.64 -13.59
N PHE A 25 0.07 1.15 -12.49
CA PHE A 25 0.12 0.51 -11.20
C PHE A 25 -1.29 0.36 -10.67
N LYS A 26 -1.49 -0.66 -9.83
CA LYS A 26 -2.74 -0.93 -9.17
C LYS A 26 -2.74 -0.36 -7.77
N ILE A 27 -3.92 0.04 -7.31
CA ILE A 27 -4.17 0.39 -5.91
C ILE A 27 -5.13 -0.68 -5.39
N ILE A 28 -4.63 -1.55 -4.51
CA ILE A 28 -5.34 -2.70 -3.96
C ILE A 28 -5.82 -2.34 -2.55
N THR A 29 -7.13 -2.29 -2.37
CA THR A 29 -7.75 -1.85 -1.11
C THR A 29 -8.72 -2.88 -0.52
N GLN A 30 -8.94 -4.01 -1.22
CA GLN A 30 -9.86 -5.06 -0.80
C GLN A 30 -9.51 -5.61 0.59
N ASP A 31 -8.23 -5.61 0.99
CA ASP A 31 -7.81 -6.11 2.31
C ASP A 31 -8.33 -5.26 3.48
N VAL A 32 -8.60 -3.97 3.24
CA VAL A 32 -9.28 -3.09 4.21
C VAL A 32 -10.75 -3.50 4.36
N THR A 33 -11.44 -3.78 3.25
CA THR A 33 -12.82 -4.27 3.26
C THR A 33 -12.91 -5.63 3.94
N ASN A 34 -12.02 -6.57 3.60
CA ASN A 34 -11.94 -7.90 4.23
C ASN A 34 -11.80 -7.80 5.75
N PHE A 35 -10.98 -6.86 6.23
CA PHE A 35 -10.79 -6.62 7.66
C PHE A 35 -12.08 -6.13 8.33
N TRP A 36 -12.74 -5.12 7.77
CA TRP A 36 -13.97 -4.59 8.36
C TRP A 36 -15.15 -5.57 8.26
N ASP A 37 -15.25 -6.33 7.16
CA ASP A 37 -16.19 -7.43 7.03
C ASP A 37 -16.00 -8.46 8.16
N ALA A 38 -14.74 -8.76 8.51
CA ALA A 38 -14.44 -9.67 9.60
C ALA A 38 -14.91 -9.10 10.95
N VAL A 39 -14.70 -7.80 11.18
CA VAL A 39 -15.17 -7.10 12.39
C VAL A 39 -16.70 -7.07 12.48
N ASP A 40 -17.39 -6.82 11.36
CA ASP A 40 -18.85 -6.66 11.31
C ASP A 40 -19.61 -7.94 11.63
N ILE A 41 -19.06 -9.10 11.30
CA ILE A 41 -19.73 -10.37 11.55
C ILE A 41 -19.50 -10.91 12.97
N LEU A 42 -18.59 -10.31 13.75
CA LEU A 42 -18.29 -10.75 15.11
C LEU A 42 -19.51 -10.64 16.02
N LYS A 43 -19.79 -11.72 16.74
CA LYS A 43 -20.80 -11.81 17.80
C LYS A 43 -20.16 -12.29 19.10
N ALA A 44 -20.86 -12.06 20.20
CA ALA A 44 -20.42 -12.55 21.50
C ALA A 44 -20.33 -14.08 21.51
N GLY A 45 -19.18 -14.62 21.92
CA GLY A 45 -18.90 -16.06 21.95
C GLY A 45 -18.27 -16.63 20.68
N ASP A 46 -18.11 -15.83 19.62
CA ASP A 46 -17.47 -16.29 18.38
C ASP A 46 -15.99 -16.59 18.56
N ASP A 47 -15.48 -17.56 17.78
CA ASP A 47 -14.06 -17.70 17.55
C ASP A 47 -13.56 -16.58 16.62
N THR A 48 -13.20 -15.46 17.23
CA THR A 48 -12.66 -14.29 16.55
C THR A 48 -11.41 -14.64 15.73
N THR A 49 -10.57 -15.57 16.21
CA THR A 49 -9.36 -15.99 15.49
C THR A 49 -9.73 -16.70 14.19
N GLN A 50 -10.66 -17.64 14.24
CA GLN A 50 -11.11 -18.36 13.05
C GLN A 50 -11.81 -17.42 12.04
N ILE A 51 -12.56 -16.42 12.52
CA ILE A 51 -13.16 -15.41 11.66
C ILE A 51 -12.09 -14.60 10.92
N PHE A 52 -11.07 -14.09 11.62
CA PHE A 52 -9.99 -13.36 10.96
C PHE A 52 -9.14 -14.25 10.04
N GLN A 53 -9.00 -15.54 10.36
CA GLN A 53 -8.32 -16.49 9.47
C GLN A 53 -9.05 -16.58 8.13
N THR A 54 -10.35 -16.90 8.18
CA THR A 54 -11.16 -17.15 6.98
C THR A 54 -11.51 -15.88 6.20
N ARG A 55 -11.67 -14.74 6.88
CA ARG A 55 -12.11 -13.49 6.26
C ARG A 55 -10.97 -12.56 5.84
N VAL A 56 -9.81 -12.62 6.52
CA VAL A 56 -8.69 -11.72 6.25
C VAL A 56 -7.49 -12.48 5.70
N ILE A 57 -6.98 -13.50 6.40
CA ILE A 57 -5.74 -14.18 5.98
C ILE A 57 -5.97 -15.00 4.70
N ASP A 58 -7.00 -15.84 4.67
CA ASP A 58 -7.27 -16.75 3.55
C ASP A 58 -7.76 -15.98 2.31
N LYS A 59 -8.46 -14.87 2.52
CA LYS A 59 -9.00 -13.99 1.48
C LYS A 59 -8.10 -12.80 1.12
N ALA A 60 -6.90 -12.73 1.70
CA ALA A 60 -5.97 -11.64 1.40
C ALA A 60 -5.65 -11.58 -0.10
N SER A 61 -5.48 -10.37 -0.61
CA SER A 61 -4.94 -10.16 -1.95
C SER A 61 -3.57 -10.80 -2.09
N ASP A 62 -3.16 -11.13 -3.31
CA ASP A 62 -1.84 -11.71 -3.55
C ASP A 62 -0.73 -10.74 -3.15
N GLU A 63 -0.96 -9.44 -3.36
CA GLU A 63 -0.10 -8.36 -2.91
C GLU A 63 0.02 -8.32 -1.38
N PHE A 64 -1.08 -8.41 -0.64
CA PHE A 64 -1.03 -8.36 0.82
C PHE A 64 -0.45 -9.65 1.43
N LYS A 65 -0.64 -10.82 0.79
CA LYS A 65 -0.01 -12.09 1.19
C LYS A 65 1.51 -12.02 1.25
N VAL A 66 2.15 -11.21 0.38
CA VAL A 66 3.60 -10.94 0.46
C VAL A 66 3.99 -10.42 1.83
N PHE A 67 3.24 -9.45 2.35
CA PHE A 67 3.51 -8.81 3.64
C PHE A 67 3.04 -9.65 4.83
N ILE A 68 1.93 -10.38 4.71
CA ILE A 68 1.51 -11.38 5.69
C ILE A 68 2.64 -12.39 5.92
N LYS A 69 3.22 -12.93 4.84
CA LYS A 69 4.34 -13.87 4.91
C LYS A 69 5.59 -13.22 5.49
N LYS A 70 5.96 -12.04 5.00
CA LYS A 70 7.17 -11.31 5.43
C LYS A 70 7.17 -11.02 6.93
N TRP A 71 6.04 -10.59 7.47
CA TRP A 71 5.89 -10.21 8.87
C TRP A 71 5.26 -11.29 9.75
N LYS A 72 4.96 -12.46 9.19
CA LYS A 72 4.33 -13.60 9.87
C LYS A 72 3.04 -13.19 10.59
N ILE A 73 2.21 -12.38 9.94
CA ILE A 73 0.93 -11.92 10.48
C ILE A 73 -0.01 -13.12 10.62
N LYS A 74 -0.63 -13.27 11.79
CA LYS A 74 -1.56 -14.36 12.10
C LYS A 74 -2.94 -13.81 12.43
N ALA A 75 -3.97 -14.62 12.22
CA ALA A 75 -5.34 -14.27 12.58
C ALA A 75 -5.52 -13.94 14.07
N SER A 76 -4.79 -14.64 14.95
CA SER A 76 -4.82 -14.40 16.40
C SER A 76 -4.30 -13.01 16.77
N ASN A 77 -3.47 -12.40 15.93
CA ASN A 77 -3.02 -11.04 16.14
C ASN A 77 -4.16 -10.02 15.93
N TYR A 78 -5.01 -10.20 14.92
CA TYR A 78 -6.19 -9.36 14.73
C TYR A 78 -7.20 -9.54 15.86
N ALA A 79 -7.44 -10.79 16.28
CA ALA A 79 -8.30 -11.08 17.43
C ALA A 79 -7.81 -10.37 18.71
N TYR A 80 -6.49 -10.37 18.95
CA TYR A 80 -5.90 -9.61 20.04
C TYR A 80 -6.17 -8.11 19.92
N GLN A 81 -5.90 -7.52 18.76
CA GLN A 81 -6.03 -6.08 18.56
C GLN A 81 -7.46 -5.56 18.69
N ILE A 82 -8.45 -6.23 18.07
CA ILE A 82 -9.85 -5.81 18.17
C ILE A 82 -10.35 -5.92 19.62
N LYS A 83 -9.87 -6.91 20.37
CA LYS A 83 -10.20 -7.06 21.79
C LYS A 83 -9.58 -5.97 22.68
N HIS A 84 -8.33 -5.57 22.41
CA HIS A 84 -7.60 -4.66 23.30
C HIS A 84 -7.68 -3.19 22.91
N TYR A 85 -7.93 -2.88 21.63
CA TYR A 85 -7.98 -1.52 21.09
C TYR A 85 -9.33 -1.19 20.41
N PRO A 86 -10.49 -1.52 21.02
CA PRO A 86 -11.78 -1.39 20.35
C PRO A 86 -12.13 0.06 20.01
N LYS A 87 -11.83 1.05 20.86
CA LYS A 87 -12.12 2.46 20.55
C LYS A 87 -11.21 2.98 19.46
N PHE A 88 -9.95 2.55 19.44
CA PHE A 88 -9.03 2.89 18.35
C PHE A 88 -9.59 2.44 17.00
N TYR A 89 -9.95 1.15 16.84
CA TYR A 89 -10.49 0.66 15.57
C TYR A 89 -11.84 1.29 15.23
N ASN A 90 -12.74 1.43 16.21
CA ASN A 90 -14.04 2.06 15.97
C ASN A 90 -13.90 3.48 15.44
N THR A 91 -12.96 4.27 15.97
CA THR A 91 -12.75 5.67 15.54
C THR A 91 -11.91 5.78 14.27
N LEU A 92 -11.02 4.81 14.00
CA LEU A 92 -10.24 4.75 12.76
C LEU A 92 -11.09 4.40 11.52
N ARG A 93 -12.20 3.66 11.71
CA ARG A 93 -12.95 3.04 10.62
C ARG A 93 -13.39 4.01 9.53
N ALA A 94 -14.07 5.10 9.90
CA ALA A 94 -14.58 6.06 8.92
C ALA A 94 -13.46 6.65 8.06
N GLN A 95 -12.35 7.03 8.69
CA GLN A 95 -11.19 7.57 7.99
C GLN A 95 -10.51 6.51 7.09
N SER A 96 -10.42 5.26 7.55
CA SER A 96 -9.86 4.16 6.74
C SER A 96 -10.64 3.95 5.43
N TYR A 97 -11.98 4.03 5.47
CA TYR A 97 -12.82 3.97 4.29
C TYR A 97 -12.62 5.18 3.37
N LYS A 98 -12.56 6.40 3.93
CA LYS A 98 -12.32 7.60 3.14
C LYS A 98 -11.00 7.51 2.35
N LEU A 99 -9.94 7.00 2.98
CA LEU A 99 -8.63 6.88 2.34
C LEU A 99 -8.62 5.87 1.20
N ILE A 100 -9.26 4.70 1.34
CA ILE A 100 -9.30 3.71 0.24
C ILE A 100 -10.16 4.15 -0.95
N HIS A 101 -11.03 5.15 -0.78
CA HIS A 101 -11.77 5.80 -1.86
C HIS A 101 -11.01 6.99 -2.48
N SER A 102 -9.87 7.40 -1.92
CA SER A 102 -9.05 8.51 -2.42
C SER A 102 -8.03 8.07 -3.48
N GLN A 103 -8.36 7.04 -4.27
CA GLN A 103 -7.43 6.43 -5.23
C GLN A 103 -6.99 7.39 -6.33
N ASP A 104 -7.86 8.28 -6.76
CA ASP A 104 -7.53 9.27 -7.78
C ASP A 104 -6.51 10.28 -7.28
N SER A 105 -6.57 10.67 -6.00
CA SER A 105 -5.52 11.48 -5.37
C SER A 105 -4.18 10.75 -5.34
N ILE A 106 -4.16 9.44 -5.08
CA ILE A 106 -2.91 8.65 -5.17
C ILE A 106 -2.37 8.68 -6.60
N LYS A 107 -3.22 8.42 -7.61
CA LYS A 107 -2.82 8.46 -9.02
C LYS A 107 -2.26 9.82 -9.43
N GLU A 108 -2.90 10.90 -9.00
CA GLU A 108 -2.46 12.27 -9.29
C GLU A 108 -1.08 12.55 -8.70
N ILE A 109 -0.85 12.20 -7.43
CA ILE A 109 0.46 12.40 -6.79
C ILE A 109 1.52 11.56 -7.50
N VAL A 110 1.27 10.29 -7.81
CA VAL A 110 2.23 9.44 -8.55
C VAL A 110 2.53 10.02 -9.94
N LYS A 111 1.51 10.50 -10.66
CA LYS A 111 1.68 11.15 -11.96
C LYS A 111 2.56 12.40 -11.87
N ARG A 112 2.37 13.22 -10.83
CA ARG A 112 3.21 14.40 -10.56
C ARG A 112 4.66 14.00 -10.27
N PHE A 113 4.89 12.92 -9.52
CA PHE A 113 6.24 12.41 -9.29
C PHE A 113 6.88 11.90 -10.59
N GLN A 114 6.14 11.19 -11.43
CA GLN A 114 6.61 10.74 -12.74
C GLN A 114 7.00 11.91 -13.66
N SER A 115 6.25 13.01 -13.65
CA SER A 115 6.60 14.18 -14.47
C SER A 115 7.84 14.91 -13.98
N LEU A 116 8.13 14.88 -12.67
CA LEU A 116 9.33 15.47 -12.09
C LEU A 116 10.57 14.57 -12.26
N TYR A 117 10.39 13.25 -12.30
CA TYR A 117 11.47 12.27 -12.38
C TYR A 117 11.21 11.28 -13.53
N PRO A 118 11.75 11.53 -14.75
CA PRO A 118 11.43 10.73 -15.94
C PRO A 118 11.71 9.22 -15.83
N ASN A 119 12.61 8.81 -14.94
CA ASN A 119 12.96 7.40 -14.69
C ASN A 119 12.25 6.80 -13.45
N PHE A 120 11.19 7.45 -12.96
CA PHE A 120 10.46 7.02 -11.78
C PHE A 120 9.80 5.66 -11.98
N LYS A 121 10.21 4.69 -11.17
CA LYS A 121 9.63 3.35 -11.15
C LYS A 121 8.39 3.36 -10.27
N THR A 122 7.25 2.95 -10.81
CA THR A 122 6.04 2.74 -10.00
C THR A 122 6.09 1.38 -9.31
N ALA A 123 5.10 1.18 -8.45
CA ALA A 123 4.81 -0.06 -7.76
C ALA A 123 3.30 -0.19 -7.60
N ASP A 124 2.82 -1.43 -7.59
CA ASP A 124 1.48 -1.69 -7.07
C ASP A 124 1.44 -1.29 -5.59
N ILE A 125 0.30 -0.77 -5.14
CA ILE A 125 0.14 -0.26 -3.77
C ILE A 125 -0.98 -1.06 -3.12
N CYS A 126 -0.66 -1.91 -2.14
CA CYS A 126 -1.66 -2.56 -1.31
C CYS A 126 -1.83 -1.82 0.03
N VAL A 127 -3.09 -1.66 0.43
CA VAL A 127 -3.49 -0.98 1.66
C VAL A 127 -4.21 -2.00 2.53
N GLY A 128 -3.87 -2.07 3.81
CA GLY A 128 -4.47 -3.04 4.71
C GLY A 128 -4.14 -2.77 6.18
N PHE A 129 -4.45 -3.75 7.03
CA PHE A 129 -4.10 -3.74 8.44
C PHE A 129 -3.05 -4.81 8.73
N GLY A 130 -1.86 -4.41 9.16
CA GLY A 130 -0.67 -5.24 9.29
C GLY A 130 -0.35 -5.66 10.72
N ASN A 131 -1.30 -5.47 11.63
CA ASN A 131 -1.16 -5.72 13.07
C ASN A 131 -0.01 -4.93 13.72
N PHE A 132 0.14 -3.65 13.37
CA PHE A 132 1.23 -2.81 13.85
C PHE A 132 2.65 -3.38 13.59
N SER A 133 2.78 -4.37 12.70
CA SER A 133 4.09 -4.99 12.37
C SER A 133 4.96 -4.05 11.54
N THR A 134 4.35 -3.22 10.70
CA THR A 134 5.00 -2.16 9.92
C THR A 134 3.98 -1.12 9.48
N GLY A 135 4.38 0.15 9.35
CA GLY A 135 3.52 1.23 8.85
C GLY A 135 3.58 1.39 7.33
N GLY A 136 4.77 1.32 6.76
CA GLY A 136 5.03 1.35 5.33
C GLY A 136 6.15 0.39 5.00
N ASN A 137 6.03 -0.32 3.87
CA ASN A 137 7.10 -1.20 3.44
C ASN A 137 7.10 -1.47 1.94
N ILE A 138 8.28 -1.78 1.40
CA ILE A 138 8.42 -2.23 0.02
C ILE A 138 8.86 -3.69 -0.10
N SER A 139 8.36 -4.35 -1.13
CA SER A 139 8.84 -5.63 -1.61
C SER A 139 9.15 -5.56 -3.10
N THR A 140 10.10 -6.37 -3.54
CA THR A 140 10.39 -6.59 -4.97
C THR A 140 10.42 -8.09 -5.19
N GLU A 141 9.33 -8.66 -5.69
CA GLU A 141 9.22 -10.08 -6.01
C GLU A 141 8.99 -10.27 -7.51
N GLY A 142 9.74 -11.18 -8.14
CA GLY A 142 9.56 -11.50 -9.56
C GLY A 142 9.63 -10.29 -10.51
N ASN A 143 10.51 -9.33 -10.23
CA ASN A 143 10.66 -8.05 -10.94
C ASN A 143 9.47 -7.07 -10.82
N LYS A 144 8.55 -7.28 -9.89
CA LYS A 144 7.47 -6.33 -9.58
C LYS A 144 7.75 -5.61 -8.27
N ASN A 145 7.69 -4.28 -8.30
CA ASN A 145 7.73 -3.48 -7.08
C ASN A 145 6.35 -3.43 -6.45
N LEU A 146 6.33 -3.55 -5.13
CA LEU A 146 5.12 -3.53 -4.34
C LEU A 146 5.32 -2.66 -3.10
N VAL A 147 4.34 -1.82 -2.81
CA VAL A 147 4.26 -0.98 -1.62
C VAL A 147 3.11 -1.47 -0.75
N TYR A 148 3.36 -1.60 0.55
CA TYR A 148 2.35 -1.80 1.57
C TYR A 148 2.19 -0.56 2.43
N ILE A 149 0.93 -0.21 2.72
CA ILE A 149 0.56 0.86 3.66
C ILE A 149 -0.39 0.31 4.72
N GLY A 150 0.04 0.39 5.99
CA GLY A 150 -0.74 0.02 7.16
C GLY A 150 -1.58 1.19 7.66
N LEU A 151 -2.91 1.05 7.63
CA LEU A 151 -3.82 2.12 8.04
C LEU A 151 -3.84 2.34 9.55
N GLU A 152 -3.49 1.34 10.36
CA GLU A 152 -3.33 1.49 11.80
C GLU A 152 -2.16 2.39 12.20
N TYR A 153 -1.23 2.67 11.27
CA TYR A 153 -0.15 3.63 11.48
C TYR A 153 -0.35 4.95 10.73
N HIS A 154 -0.75 4.88 9.46
CA HIS A 154 -0.75 6.05 8.57
C HIS A 154 -2.14 6.48 8.10
N GLY A 155 -3.19 5.80 8.56
CA GLY A 155 -4.57 6.08 8.20
C GLY A 155 -5.36 6.91 9.21
N LEU A 156 -4.70 7.53 10.20
CA LEU A 156 -5.38 8.25 11.28
C LEU A 156 -5.72 9.69 10.88
N ASP A 157 -6.71 10.26 11.55
CA ASP A 157 -7.02 11.68 11.56
C ASP A 157 -7.16 12.21 13.00
N SER A 158 -7.51 13.49 13.16
CA SER A 158 -7.69 14.12 14.48
C SER A 158 -8.82 13.54 15.32
N THR A 159 -9.68 12.69 14.75
CA THR A 159 -10.80 12.05 15.46
C THR A 159 -10.45 10.65 15.97
N THR A 160 -9.32 10.09 15.53
CA THR A 160 -8.90 8.73 15.90
C THR A 160 -8.38 8.69 17.34
N VAL A 161 -8.97 7.82 18.18
CA VAL A 161 -8.61 7.68 19.59
C VAL A 161 -7.44 6.72 19.75
N THR A 162 -6.28 7.23 20.17
CA THR A 162 -5.03 6.45 20.28
C THR A 162 -4.69 6.02 21.70
N LYS A 163 -5.43 6.47 22.71
CA LYS A 163 -5.12 6.26 24.15
C LYS A 163 -5.05 4.80 24.58
N GLU A 164 -5.66 3.89 23.83
CA GLU A 164 -5.62 2.45 24.11
C GLU A 164 -4.31 1.79 23.65
N LEU A 165 -3.55 2.46 22.76
CA LEU A 165 -2.31 1.94 22.21
C LEU A 165 -1.14 2.12 23.21
N PRO A 166 -0.08 1.31 23.12
CA PRO A 166 1.16 1.55 23.85
C PRO A 166 1.72 2.95 23.57
N ILE A 167 2.36 3.59 24.55
CA ILE A 167 2.87 4.97 24.44
C ILE A 167 3.80 5.14 23.23
N SER A 168 4.71 4.19 23.00
CA SER A 168 5.60 4.21 21.83
C SER A 168 4.84 4.18 20.50
N THR A 169 3.71 3.47 20.45
CA THR A 169 2.82 3.44 19.29
C THR A 169 2.08 4.76 19.15
N GLN A 170 1.60 5.37 20.24
CA GLN A 170 0.92 6.69 20.23
C GLN A 170 1.82 7.76 19.60
N ASP A 171 3.09 7.82 20.01
CA ASP A 171 4.07 8.76 19.45
C ASP A 171 4.29 8.53 17.95
N TYR A 172 4.34 7.27 17.53
CA TYR A 172 4.50 6.94 16.12
C TYR A 172 3.28 7.37 15.29
N VAL A 173 2.08 6.99 15.72
CA VAL A 173 0.84 7.31 15.00
C VAL A 173 0.49 8.79 15.05
N SER A 174 1.02 9.57 16.00
CA SER A 174 0.85 11.03 16.03
C SER A 174 1.36 11.71 14.75
N ARG A 175 2.29 11.06 14.04
CA ARG A 175 2.86 11.54 12.77
C ARG A 175 2.15 10.93 11.56
N SER A 176 0.95 10.38 11.72
CA SER A 176 0.18 9.74 10.65
C SER A 176 0.05 10.62 9.41
N ASN A 177 0.34 10.07 8.24
CA ASN A 177 0.06 10.75 6.97
C ASN A 177 0.11 9.74 5.81
N PHE A 178 -1.07 9.29 5.37
CA PHE A 178 -1.25 8.28 4.34
C PHE A 178 -0.51 8.59 3.03
N PHE A 179 -0.74 9.78 2.46
CA PHE A 179 -0.15 10.17 1.18
C PHE A 179 1.36 10.35 1.25
N ARG A 180 1.86 10.95 2.33
CA ARG A 180 3.30 11.10 2.55
C ARG A 180 3.99 9.76 2.67
N THR A 181 3.37 8.79 3.37
CA THR A 181 3.94 7.44 3.49
C THR A 181 3.99 6.73 2.14
N ILE A 182 2.94 6.83 1.30
CA ILE A 182 2.97 6.26 -0.06
C ILE A 182 4.18 6.76 -0.84
N ILE A 183 4.42 8.08 -0.81
CA ILE A 183 5.58 8.68 -1.48
C ILE A 183 6.90 8.24 -0.85
N HIS A 184 6.98 8.17 0.47
CA HIS A 184 8.16 7.69 1.18
C HIS A 184 8.58 6.29 0.71
N GLU A 185 7.62 5.35 0.64
CA GLU A 185 7.88 4.00 0.17
C GLU A 185 8.24 3.95 -1.31
N LEU A 186 7.57 4.75 -2.15
CA LEU A 186 7.92 4.86 -3.57
C LEU A 186 9.33 5.43 -3.79
N VAL A 187 9.80 6.33 -2.92
CA VAL A 187 11.19 6.83 -2.93
C VAL A 187 12.17 5.71 -2.56
N HIS A 188 11.84 4.84 -1.60
CA HIS A 188 12.67 3.68 -1.29
C HIS A 188 12.85 2.72 -2.48
N ILE A 189 11.84 2.57 -3.34
CA ILE A 189 11.97 1.81 -4.59
C ILE A 189 13.02 2.45 -5.50
N GLN A 190 13.00 3.78 -5.63
CA GLN A 190 14.00 4.47 -6.44
C GLN A 190 15.41 4.25 -5.87
N GLN A 191 15.58 4.43 -4.56
CA GLN A 191 16.87 4.28 -3.88
C GLN A 191 17.46 2.87 -3.97
N ARG A 192 16.64 1.81 -3.84
CA ARG A 192 17.11 0.42 -3.96
C ARG A 192 17.71 0.10 -5.32
N THR A 193 17.18 0.70 -6.37
CA THR A 193 17.65 0.44 -7.74
C THR A 193 18.98 1.12 -8.07
N HIS A 194 19.48 2.00 -7.20
CA HIS A 194 20.71 2.78 -7.43
C HIS A 194 21.90 2.35 -6.55
N GLY A 195 21.80 1.26 -5.78
CA GLY A 195 22.93 0.64 -5.05
C GLY A 195 23.76 1.64 -4.24
N ASN A 196 23.34 1.96 -3.01
CA ASN A 196 24.00 2.91 -2.09
C ASN A 196 24.27 4.33 -2.62
N LYS A 197 23.97 4.65 -3.87
CA LYS A 197 23.88 6.03 -4.36
C LYS A 197 22.45 6.50 -4.11
N VAL A 198 22.25 7.06 -2.92
CA VAL A 198 21.03 7.79 -2.57
C VAL A 198 20.78 8.81 -3.68
N ILE A 199 19.60 8.77 -4.29
CA ILE A 199 19.12 9.85 -5.13
C ILE A 199 19.11 11.09 -4.23
N LYS A 200 20.02 12.03 -4.49
CA LYS A 200 19.90 13.37 -3.94
C LYS A 200 18.67 13.98 -4.60
N LEU A 201 17.57 13.98 -3.85
CA LEU A 201 16.39 14.80 -4.15
C LEU A 201 16.76 16.28 -3.99
#